data_AF-A0A848CF88-F1
#
_entry.id   AF-A0A848CF88-F1
#
_cell.length_a   1.000
_cell.length_b   1.000
_cell.length_c   1.000
_cell.angle_alpha   90.00
_cell.angle_beta   90.00
_cell.angle_gamma   90.00
#
_symmetry.space_group_name_H-M   'P 1'
#
loop_
_entity.id
_entity.type
_entity.pdbx_description
1 polymer ?
#
loop_
_entity_poly.entity_id
_entity_poly.type
_entity_poly.pdbx_seq_one_letter_code
_entity_poly.pdbx_strand_id
1 'polypeptide(L)'
;MSNKYDDIINLPRPESKYPRMPRANRAAQFSPFAALTGHEEAIRETAYLVEALSSQEEPIDRGGEPCRRYAAAGRTSLKADDVDFGKENFLEN
;
A
#
# COMPACT_ATOMS: atom_id res chain seq x y z
N MET A 1 32.60 12.81 26.59
CA MET A 1 32.02 11.47 26.82
C MET A 1 31.84 10.83 25.46
N SER A 2 32.51 9.71 25.20
CA SER A 2 32.28 8.92 23.98
C SER A 2 30.92 8.26 24.07
N ASN A 3 30.09 8.36 23.04
CA ASN A 3 28.82 7.63 23.04
C ASN A 3 29.10 6.15 22.75
N LYS A 4 28.30 5.24 23.33
CA LYS A 4 28.52 3.79 23.29
C LYS A 4 28.42 3.16 21.89
N TYR A 5 28.08 3.93 20.86
CA TYR A 5 27.77 3.45 19.51
C TYR A 5 28.46 4.28 18.41
N ASP A 6 29.40 5.16 18.77
CA ASP A 6 30.11 6.02 17.81
C ASP A 6 30.95 5.19 16.80
N ASP A 7 31.31 3.96 17.17
CA ASP A 7 32.05 2.99 16.37
C ASP A 7 31.18 2.26 15.31
N ILE A 8 29.86 2.22 15.48
CA ILE A 8 28.95 1.50 14.59
C ILE A 8 28.00 2.39 13.79
N ILE A 9 27.78 3.64 14.21
CA ILE A 9 26.76 4.53 13.61
C ILE A 9 27.04 4.91 12.15
N ASN A 10 28.32 4.98 11.77
CA ASN A 10 28.77 5.35 10.42
C ASN A 10 29.14 4.15 9.54
N LEU A 11 28.94 2.91 10.02
CA LEU A 11 29.27 1.72 9.24
C LEU A 11 28.28 1.54 8.07
N PRO A 12 28.75 1.07 6.91
CA PRO A 12 27.87 0.74 5.80
C PRO A 12 26.90 -0.36 6.21
N ARG A 13 25.63 -0.21 5.85
CA ARG A 13 24.61 -1.22 6.13
C ARG A 13 24.95 -2.49 5.33
N PRO A 14 25.02 -3.67 5.97
CA PRO A 14 25.34 -4.91 5.26
C PRO A 14 24.27 -5.23 4.23
N GLU A 15 24.70 -5.58 3.03
CA GLU A 15 23.82 -5.99 1.95
C GLU A 15 23.43 -7.46 2.09
N SER A 16 22.15 -7.74 1.86
CA SER A 16 21.61 -9.10 1.88
C SER A 16 22.05 -9.85 0.62
N LYS A 17 22.51 -11.10 0.79
CA LYS A 17 22.76 -12.01 -0.34
C LYS A 17 21.47 -12.36 -1.11
N TYR A 18 20.33 -12.29 -0.44
CA TYR A 18 19.03 -12.68 -1.01
C TYR A 18 18.27 -11.49 -1.57
N PRO A 19 17.51 -11.70 -2.66
CA PRO A 19 16.64 -10.67 -3.22
C PRO A 19 15.61 -10.21 -2.18
N ARG A 20 15.26 -8.92 -2.23
CA ARG A 20 14.22 -8.36 -1.36
C ARG A 20 12.87 -8.91 -1.80
N MET A 21 12.04 -9.26 -0.83
CA MET A 21 10.66 -9.67 -1.08
C MET A 21 9.87 -8.54 -1.76
N PRO A 22 9.13 -8.83 -2.85
CA PRO A 22 8.24 -7.87 -3.50
C PRO A 22 7.25 -7.23 -2.50
N ARG A 23 6.77 -6.02 -2.81
CA ARG A 23 5.82 -5.30 -1.95
C ARG A 23 4.50 -6.06 -1.79
N ALA A 24 3.99 -6.66 -2.86
CA ALA A 24 2.74 -7.44 -2.83
C ALA A 24 2.85 -8.62 -1.86
N ASN A 25 3.91 -9.43 -1.97
CA ASN A 25 4.14 -10.58 -1.08
C ASN A 25 4.32 -10.15 0.38
N ARG A 26 4.90 -8.97 0.64
CA ARG A 26 4.93 -8.39 1.99
C ARG A 26 3.54 -8.00 2.49
N ALA A 27 2.70 -7.39 1.64
CA ALA A 27 1.36 -6.95 2.01
C ALA A 27 0.44 -8.14 2.35
N ALA A 28 0.63 -9.27 1.67
CA ALA A 28 -0.19 -10.44 1.91
C ALA A 28 -0.04 -11.06 3.30
N GLN A 29 1.10 -10.84 3.97
CA GLN A 29 1.24 -11.21 5.38
C GLN A 29 0.21 -10.50 6.27
N PHE A 30 -0.29 -9.35 5.81
CA PHE A 30 -1.27 -8.51 6.48
C PHE A 30 -2.65 -8.55 5.81
N SER A 31 -2.95 -9.55 4.99
CA SER A 31 -4.28 -9.75 4.39
C SER A 31 -5.04 -10.91 5.03
N PRO A 32 -5.47 -10.82 6.31
CA PRO A 32 -6.09 -11.94 7.02
C PRO A 32 -7.44 -12.37 6.41
N PHE A 33 -8.21 -11.43 5.85
CA PHE A 33 -9.52 -11.71 5.27
C PHE A 33 -9.44 -12.36 3.88
N ALA A 34 -8.31 -12.25 3.19
CA ALA A 34 -8.09 -12.94 1.92
C ALA A 34 -8.05 -14.47 2.07
N ALA A 35 -7.81 -14.98 3.28
CA ALA A 35 -7.90 -16.40 3.57
C ALA A 35 -9.35 -16.92 3.66
N LEU A 36 -10.34 -16.01 3.75
CA LEU A 36 -11.75 -16.38 3.84
C LEU A 36 -12.32 -16.62 2.43
N THR A 37 -13.01 -17.74 2.27
CA THR A 37 -13.81 -18.02 1.08
C THR A 37 -14.89 -16.93 0.91
N GLY A 38 -15.02 -16.35 -0.29
CA GLY A 38 -16.03 -15.33 -0.59
C GLY A 38 -15.61 -13.88 -0.29
N HIS A 39 -14.39 -13.63 0.23
CA HIS A 39 -13.91 -12.26 0.46
C HIS A 39 -13.84 -11.43 -0.84
N GLU A 40 -13.35 -12.03 -1.92
CA GLU A 40 -13.29 -11.38 -3.24
C GLU A 40 -14.66 -11.10 -3.84
N GLU A 41 -15.66 -11.94 -3.52
CA GLU A 41 -17.05 -11.74 -3.96
C GLU A 41 -17.67 -10.55 -3.23
N ALA A 42 -17.50 -10.48 -1.90
CA ALA A 42 -17.96 -9.35 -1.10
C ALA A 42 -17.33 -8.02 -1.53
N ILE A 43 -16.04 -8.01 -1.89
CA ILE A 43 -15.38 -6.82 -2.45
C ILE A 43 -16.03 -6.41 -3.78
N ARG A 44 -16.32 -7.36 -4.66
CA ARG A 44 -16.96 -7.07 -5.95
C ARG A 44 -18.36 -6.51 -5.78
N GLU A 45 -19.19 -7.13 -4.94
CA GLU A 45 -20.56 -6.65 -4.66
C GLU A 45 -20.55 -5.23 -4.10
N THR A 46 -19.65 -4.94 -3.15
CA THR A 46 -19.53 -3.59 -2.57
C THR A 46 -19.05 -2.58 -3.60
N ALA A 47 -18.12 -2.94 -4.50
CA ALA A 47 -17.66 -2.08 -5.58
C ALA A 47 -18.81 -1.67 -6.52
N TYR A 48 -19.66 -2.62 -6.93
CA TYR A 48 -20.84 -2.31 -7.76
C TYR A 48 -21.82 -1.36 -7.07
N LEU A 49 -22.08 -1.57 -5.77
CA LEU A 49 -22.96 -0.69 -5.00
C LEU A 49 -22.38 0.72 -4.87
N VAL A 50 -21.07 0.84 -4.61
CA VAL A 50 -20.37 2.12 -4.53
C VAL A 50 -20.39 2.84 -5.87
N GLU A 51 -20.17 2.13 -6.99
CA GLU A 51 -20.25 2.73 -8.33
C GLU A 51 -21.65 3.29 -8.60
N ALA A 52 -22.70 2.52 -8.30
CA ALA A 52 -24.09 2.96 -8.45
C ALA A 52 -24.45 4.18 -7.57
N LEU A 53 -23.92 4.24 -6.35
CA LEU A 53 -24.15 5.35 -5.41
C LEU A 53 -23.30 6.59 -5.72
N SER A 54 -22.07 6.40 -6.22
CA SER A 54 -21.15 7.49 -6.55
C SER A 54 -21.68 8.42 -7.63
N SER A 55 -22.60 7.92 -8.48
CA SER A 55 -23.30 8.74 -9.48
C SER A 55 -24.30 9.73 -8.87
N GLN A 56 -24.57 9.65 -7.56
CA GLN A 56 -25.58 10.46 -6.86
C GLN A 56 -25.00 11.40 -5.78
N GLU A 57 -23.71 11.31 -5.44
CA GLU A 57 -23.11 12.09 -4.34
C GLU A 57 -22.22 13.24 -4.84
N GLU A 58 -22.43 14.43 -4.26
CA GLU A 58 -21.54 15.61 -4.40
C GLU A 58 -20.19 15.35 -3.69
N PRO A 59 -19.08 15.96 -4.16
CA PRO A 59 -17.74 15.67 -3.67
C PRO A 59 -17.63 15.95 -2.17
N ILE A 60 -17.26 14.91 -1.41
CA ILE A 60 -16.97 15.01 0.02
C ILE A 60 -15.68 15.83 0.18
N ASP A 61 -15.80 17.09 0.60
CA ASP A 61 -14.68 17.93 1.03
C ASP A 61 -14.10 17.36 2.34
N ARG A 62 -13.20 16.39 2.20
CA ARG A 62 -12.39 15.90 3.33
C ARG A 62 -11.34 16.97 3.61
N GLY A 63 -11.73 18.01 4.36
CA GLY A 63 -10.91 19.14 4.79
C GLY A 63 -9.73 18.78 5.72
N GLY A 64 -8.96 17.76 5.37
CA GLY A 64 -7.70 17.43 6.01
C GLY A 64 -6.58 18.23 5.36
N GLU A 65 -5.93 19.11 6.14
CA GLU A 65 -4.72 19.77 5.66
C GLU A 65 -3.71 18.72 5.15
N PRO A 66 -3.15 18.90 3.93
CA PRO A 66 -2.21 17.95 3.39
C PRO A 66 -0.98 17.89 4.29
N CYS A 67 -0.60 16.68 4.69
CA CYS A 67 0.63 16.45 5.43
C CYS A 67 1.79 17.07 4.62
N ARG A 68 2.48 18.07 5.19
CA ARG A 68 3.48 18.93 4.53
C ARG A 68 4.64 18.21 3.82
N ARG A 69 4.74 16.89 3.90
CA ARG A 69 5.83 16.10 3.31
C ARG A 69 5.76 15.93 1.79
N TYR A 70 4.64 16.22 1.13
CA TYR A 70 4.47 15.91 -0.31
C TYR A 70 4.52 17.13 -1.25
N ALA A 71 4.81 18.33 -0.76
CA ALA A 71 4.75 19.56 -1.56
C ALA A 71 5.82 19.70 -2.67
N ALA A 72 6.80 18.79 -2.75
CA ALA A 72 7.94 18.92 -3.67
C ALA A 72 7.83 18.09 -4.97
N ALA A 73 6.83 17.23 -5.14
CA ALA A 73 6.64 16.46 -6.37
C ALA A 73 5.17 16.51 -6.76
N GLY A 74 4.83 17.24 -7.82
CA GLY A 74 3.47 17.51 -8.32
C GLY A 74 2.65 16.29 -8.76
N ARG A 75 2.48 15.30 -7.90
CA ARG A 75 1.54 14.19 -8.03
C ARG A 75 0.32 14.51 -7.17
N THR A 76 -0.66 15.18 -7.78
CA THR A 76 -1.91 15.59 -7.11
C THR A 76 -2.97 14.49 -7.12
N SER A 77 -2.76 13.38 -7.83
CA SER A 77 -3.65 12.22 -7.76
C SER A 77 -2.87 10.95 -8.08
N LEU A 78 -2.96 9.94 -7.22
CA LEU A 78 -2.69 8.57 -7.61
C LEU A 78 -3.91 8.12 -8.40
N LYS A 79 -3.77 7.80 -9.68
CA LYS A 79 -4.85 7.17 -10.43
C LYS A 79 -4.95 5.72 -9.95
N ALA A 80 -6.17 5.17 -9.90
CA ALA A 80 -6.37 3.76 -9.52
C ALA A 80 -5.54 2.80 -10.39
N ASP A 81 -5.27 3.21 -11.64
CA ASP A 81 -4.47 2.49 -12.63
C ASP A 81 -2.95 2.48 -12.31
N ASP A 82 -2.46 3.34 -11.42
CA ASP A 82 -1.04 3.36 -11.00
C ASP A 82 -0.74 2.33 -9.90
N VAL A 83 -1.79 1.75 -9.30
CA VAL A 83 -1.67 0.69 -8.30
C VAL A 83 -1.76 -0.64 -9.02
N ASP A 84 -0.61 -1.13 -9.50
CA ASP A 84 -0.47 -2.54 -9.88
C ASP A 84 -0.67 -3.41 -8.63
N PHE A 85 -1.92 -3.74 -8.31
CA PHE A 85 -2.26 -4.95 -7.56
C PHE A 85 -1.87 -6.10 -8.48
N GLY A 86 -0.57 -6.42 -8.51
CA GLY A 86 0.00 -7.45 -9.35
C GLY A 86 -0.88 -8.69 -9.28
N LYS A 87 -1.54 -9.01 -10.40
CA LYS A 87 -2.31 -10.23 -10.61
C LYS A 87 -1.37 -11.43 -10.73
N GLU A 88 -0.44 -11.55 -9.80
CA GLU A 88 0.45 -12.70 -9.69
C GLU A 88 -0.32 -13.71 -8.83
N ASN A 89 -0.67 -14.84 -9.45
CA ASN A 89 -1.45 -15.93 -8.87
C ASN A 89 -1.00 -16.23 -7.44
N PHE A 90 -1.85 -15.86 -6.47
CA PHE A 90 -1.57 -16.01 -5.04
C PHE A 90 -1.58 -17.48 -4.57
N LEU A 91 -1.84 -18.42 -5.49
CA LEU A 91 -2.06 -19.85 -5.23
C LEU A 91 -1.42 -20.76 -6.29
N GLU A 92 -0.25 -20.41 -6.82
CA GLU A 92 0.65 -21.40 -7.44
C GLU A 92 1.83 -21.67 -6.50
N ASN A 93 1.58 -22.53 -5.52
CA ASN A 93 2.45 -23.58 -4.96
C ASN A 93 1.73 -24.29 -3.81
#